data_AF-A0A7S0DQF8-F1
#
_entry.id   AF-A0A7S0DQF8-F1
#
_cell.length_a   1.000
_cell.length_b   1.000
_cell.length_c   1.000
_cell.angle_alpha   90.00
_cell.angle_beta   90.00
_cell.angle_gamma   90.00
#
_symmetry.space_group_name_H-M   'P 1'
#
loop_
_entity.id
_entity.type
_entity.pdbx_description
1 polymer ?
#
loop_
_entity_poly.entity_id
_entity_poly.type
_entity_poly.pdbx_seq_one_letter_code
_entity_poly.pdbx_strand_id
1 'polypeptide(L)'
;QYRLLTSPLMADGPAKATSMMGGLAEDIFLLLIEEMCLDLCVASHRRHYFQMHLKAQPKVDIFGNYPKNTSEQFRCMHCQKPVSSTKFAPHLEKCMGRGGRNRAKRSDR
;
A
#
# COMPACT_ATOMS: atom_id res chain seq x y z
N GLN A 1 14.69 1.36 21.42
CA GLN A 1 14.51 2.75 21.91
C GLN A 1 15.29 3.67 20.98
N TYR A 2 14.62 4.15 19.92
CA TYR A 2 15.17 5.08 18.94
C TYR A 2 15.16 6.48 19.56
N ARG A 3 16.33 6.99 19.94
CA ARG A 3 16.46 8.33 20.50
C ARG A 3 16.73 9.29 19.35
N LEU A 4 15.71 10.09 19.04
CA LEU A 4 15.78 11.27 18.19
C LEU A 4 17.00 12.12 18.60
N LEU A 5 17.98 12.23 17.71
CA LEU A 5 18.98 13.30 17.72
C LEU A 5 18.67 14.22 16.55
N THR A 6 17.59 14.97 16.70
CA THR A 6 17.39 16.24 16.01
C THR A 6 17.58 17.32 17.07
N SER A 7 18.70 18.02 17.03
CA SER A 7 19.00 19.24 17.78
C SER A 7 20.32 19.83 17.26
N PRO A 8 20.57 21.14 17.37
CA PRO A 8 19.70 22.24 16.95
C PRO A 8 20.47 23.25 16.07
N LEU A 9 19.69 24.08 15.38
CA LEU A 9 20.09 25.25 14.61
C LEU A 9 20.73 26.32 15.52
N MET A 10 22.07 26.42 15.56
CA MET A 10 22.89 27.51 16.14
C MET A 10 24.29 27.35 15.47
N ALA A 11 25.07 28.33 15.02
CA ALA A 11 25.07 29.77 15.14
C ALA A 11 25.98 30.33 14.03
N ASP A 12 25.81 31.61 13.74
CA ASP A 12 26.49 32.38 12.71
C ASP A 12 28.04 32.29 12.75
N GLY A 13 28.65 32.14 11.58
CA GLY A 13 30.07 32.41 11.38
C GLY A 13 30.64 31.90 10.05
N PRO A 14 31.69 32.56 9.54
CA PRO A 14 31.60 33.85 8.86
C PRO A 14 30.93 33.69 7.48
N ALA A 15 30.50 34.78 6.85
CA ALA A 15 30.28 34.81 5.41
C ALA A 15 31.60 34.43 4.72
N LYS A 16 31.81 33.12 4.53
CA LYS A 16 32.93 32.59 3.78
C LYS A 16 32.61 33.01 2.37
N ALA A 17 33.26 34.09 1.92
CA ALA A 17 33.40 34.40 0.52
C ALA A 17 33.94 33.12 -0.12
N THR A 18 33.03 32.30 -0.63
CA THR A 18 33.36 31.11 -1.37
C THR A 18 34.05 31.68 -2.60
N SER A 19 35.37 31.51 -2.64
CA SER A 19 36.10 31.55 -3.89
C SER A 19 35.22 30.83 -4.91
N MET A 20 34.80 31.53 -5.96
CA MET A 20 33.80 31.01 -6.92
C MET A 20 34.25 29.68 -7.55
N MET A 21 35.55 29.33 -7.45
CA MET A 21 36.10 28.04 -7.85
C MET A 21 35.99 26.92 -6.79
N GLY A 22 35.99 27.25 -5.49
CA GLY A 22 35.94 26.27 -4.40
C GLY A 22 34.54 25.69 -4.18
N GLY A 23 33.49 26.50 -4.35
CA GLY A 23 32.09 26.04 -4.29
C GLY A 23 31.73 25.15 -5.48
N LEU A 24 32.26 25.45 -6.66
CA LEU A 24 31.96 24.72 -7.89
C LEU A 24 32.38 23.24 -7.82
N ALA A 25 33.53 22.94 -7.20
CA ALA A 25 33.99 21.56 -7.01
C ALA A 25 33.13 20.79 -6.00
N GLU A 26 32.68 21.46 -4.95
CA GLU A 26 31.75 20.90 -3.96
C GLU A 26 30.38 20.64 -4.57
N ASP A 27 29.86 21.60 -5.33
CA ASP A 27 28.59 21.48 -6.05
C ASP A 27 28.62 20.33 -7.07
N ILE A 28 29.71 20.19 -7.84
CA ILE A 28 29.92 19.06 -8.76
C ILE A 28 29.91 17.74 -7.99
N PHE A 29 30.60 17.66 -6.85
CA PHE A 29 30.67 16.44 -6.05
C PHE A 29 29.30 16.06 -5.47
N LEU A 30 28.52 17.03 -5.00
CA LEU A 30 27.17 16.80 -4.49
C LEU A 30 26.22 16.32 -5.60
N LEU A 31 26.28 16.92 -6.79
CA LEU A 31 25.47 16.49 -7.93
C LEU A 31 25.79 15.04 -8.34
N LEU A 32 27.07 14.66 -8.34
CA LEU A 32 27.49 13.28 -8.62
C LEU A 32 26.96 12.29 -7.57
N ILE A 33 26.99 12.67 -6.29
CA ILE A 33 26.42 11.85 -5.21
C ILE A 33 24.92 11.68 -5.39
N GLU A 34 24.19 12.77 -5.68
CA GLU A 34 22.75 12.74 -5.87
C GLU A 34 22.34 11.83 -7.04
N GLU A 35 23.06 11.90 -8.17
CA GLU A 35 22.83 11.03 -9.33
C GLU A 35 23.07 9.55 -8.99
N MET A 36 24.18 9.23 -8.30
CA MET A 36 24.45 7.86 -7.84
C MET A 36 23.39 7.34 -6.87
N CYS A 37 22.93 8.19 -5.95
CA CYS A 37 21.86 7.85 -5.02
C CYS A 37 20.55 7.57 -5.76
N LEU A 38 20.22 8.36 -6.77
CA LEU A 38 19.02 8.20 -7.58
C LEU A 38 19.04 6.88 -8.36
N ASP A 39 20.17 6.55 -8.99
CA ASP A 39 20.35 5.28 -9.70
C ASP A 39 20.18 4.07 -8.78
N LEU A 40 20.77 4.11 -7.58
CA LEU A 40 20.60 3.04 -6.59
C LEU A 40 19.15 2.91 -6.14
N CYS A 41 18.46 4.03 -5.91
CA CYS A 41 17.05 4.04 -5.50
C CYS A 41 16.15 3.45 -6.60
N VAL A 42 16.36 3.84 -7.86
CA VAL A 42 15.60 3.33 -9.00
C VAL A 42 15.87 1.84 -9.21
N ALA A 43 17.13 1.40 -9.12
CA ALA A 43 17.48 -0.01 -9.22
C ALA A 43 16.83 -0.84 -8.10
N SER A 44 16.82 -0.33 -6.87
CA SER A 44 16.22 -0.98 -5.71
C SER A 44 14.70 -1.05 -5.81
N HIS A 45 14.06 0.03 -6.27
CA HIS A 45 12.62 0.07 -6.53
C HIS A 45 12.22 -0.92 -7.63
N ARG A 46 12.95 -0.95 -8.76
CA ARG A 46 12.73 -1.91 -9.84
C ARG A 46 12.89 -3.36 -9.37
N ARG A 47 13.91 -3.64 -8.56
CA ARG A 47 14.14 -4.98 -7.97
C ARG A 47 13.01 -5.40 -7.04
N HIS A 48 12.54 -4.51 -6.15
CA HIS A 48 11.44 -4.82 -5.24
C HIS A 48 10.12 -5.01 -5.98
N TYR A 49 9.81 -4.11 -6.92
CA TYR A 49 8.62 -4.23 -7.75
C TYR A 49 8.62 -5.54 -8.55
N PHE A 50 9.75 -5.91 -9.14
CA PHE A 50 9.89 -7.16 -9.89
C PHE A 50 9.88 -8.40 -8.99
N GLN A 51 10.51 -8.35 -7.82
CA GLN A 51 10.55 -9.48 -6.87
C GLN A 51 9.16 -9.78 -6.28
N MET A 52 8.35 -8.75 -6.02
CA MET A 52 6.95 -8.93 -5.60
C MET A 52 6.12 -9.61 -6.68
N HIS A 53 6.37 -9.31 -7.96
CA HIS A 53 5.63 -9.93 -9.07
C HIS A 53 6.12 -11.34 -9.46
N LEU A 54 7.39 -11.70 -9.24
CA LEU A 54 7.93 -12.99 -9.68
C LEU A 54 7.77 -14.15 -8.68
N LYS A 55 7.60 -13.89 -7.38
CA LYS A 55 7.48 -14.96 -6.38
C LYS A 55 6.06 -15.51 -6.21
N ALA A 56 5.07 -14.91 -6.86
CA ALA A 56 3.73 -15.48 -6.90
C ALA A 56 3.75 -16.70 -7.85
N GLN A 57 3.91 -17.91 -7.31
CA GLN A 57 3.67 -19.11 -8.08
C GLN A 57 2.26 -19.03 -8.66
N PRO A 58 2.09 -19.10 -9.98
CA PRO A 58 0.77 -18.98 -10.58
C PRO A 58 -0.06 -20.16 -10.08
N LYS A 59 -1.12 -19.87 -9.33
CA LYS A 59 -2.15 -20.80 -8.79
C LYS A 59 -2.07 -21.16 -7.29
N VAL A 60 -1.14 -20.60 -6.50
CA VAL A 60 -1.15 -20.79 -5.04
C VAL A 60 -1.02 -19.46 -4.28
N ASP A 61 -1.61 -19.40 -3.10
CA ASP A 61 -1.47 -18.24 -2.20
C ASP A 61 -0.06 -18.17 -1.56
N ILE A 62 0.17 -17.14 -0.74
CA ILE A 62 1.46 -16.93 -0.03
C ILE A 62 1.83 -18.06 0.95
N PHE A 63 0.87 -18.91 1.33
CA PHE A 63 1.06 -20.06 2.20
C PHE A 63 1.20 -21.37 1.41
N GLY A 64 1.15 -21.31 0.07
CA GLY A 64 1.21 -22.47 -0.80
C GLY A 64 -0.13 -23.22 -0.96
N ASN A 65 -1.25 -22.66 -0.53
CA ASN A 65 -2.56 -23.27 -0.74
C ASN A 65 -3.11 -22.95 -2.13
N TYR A 66 -3.72 -23.95 -2.75
CA TYR A 66 -4.51 -23.77 -3.96
C TYR A 66 -5.82 -23.02 -3.66
N PRO A 67 -6.34 -22.22 -4.62
CA PRO A 67 -7.64 -21.59 -4.48
C PRO A 67 -8.71 -22.67 -4.29
N LYS A 68 -9.31 -22.68 -3.11
CA LYS A 68 -10.47 -23.52 -2.82
C LYS A 68 -11.67 -22.85 -3.47
N ASN A 69 -12.42 -23.58 -4.30
CA ASN A 69 -13.75 -23.14 -4.74
C ASN A 69 -14.70 -23.18 -3.54
N THR A 70 -14.67 -22.13 -2.72
CA THR A 70 -15.43 -22.08 -1.48
C THR A 70 -16.88 -21.67 -1.76
N SER A 71 -17.76 -22.65 -1.82
CA SER A 71 -19.21 -22.45 -1.65
C SER A 71 -19.57 -22.32 -0.16
N GLU A 72 -18.68 -21.72 0.63
CA GLU A 72 -18.87 -21.55 2.07
C GLU A 72 -20.06 -20.62 2.31
N GLN A 73 -20.88 -20.97 3.29
CA GLN A 73 -22.05 -20.19 3.66
C GLN A 73 -21.80 -19.53 5.00
N PHE A 74 -22.09 -18.24 5.07
CA PHE A 74 -21.98 -17.44 6.28
C PHE A 74 -23.36 -16.99 6.71
N ARG A 75 -23.58 -16.91 8.02
CA ARG A 75 -24.83 -16.40 8.57
C ARG A 75 -24.80 -14.87 8.54
N CYS A 76 -25.74 -14.25 7.83
CA CYS A 76 -25.84 -12.80 7.79
C CYS A 76 -26.20 -12.26 9.18
N MET A 77 -25.41 -11.33 9.72
CA MET A 77 -25.66 -10.75 11.04
C MET A 77 -26.96 -9.93 11.13
N HIS A 78 -27.47 -9.42 10.01
CA HIS A 78 -28.72 -8.64 9.98
C HIS A 78 -30.00 -9.50 9.96
N CYS A 79 -30.08 -10.53 9.10
CA CYS A 79 -31.30 -11.34 8.95
C CYS A 79 -31.14 -12.79 9.39
N GLN A 80 -29.97 -13.17 9.89
CA GLN A 80 -29.59 -14.51 10.36
C GLN A 80 -29.80 -15.64 9.34
N LYS A 81 -30.00 -15.32 8.05
CA LYS A 81 -30.12 -16.30 6.98
C LYS A 81 -28.72 -16.75 6.54
N PRO A 82 -28.53 -18.04 6.21
CA PRO A 82 -27.30 -18.51 5.59
C PRO A 82 -27.18 -17.96 4.17
N VAL A 83 -26.01 -17.45 3.81
CA VAL A 83 -25.72 -16.81 2.52
C VAL A 83 -24.37 -17.29 2.02
N SER A 84 -24.28 -17.72 0.75
CA SER A 84 -23.00 -18.09 0.14
C SER A 84 -22.04 -16.90 0.10
N SER A 85 -20.77 -17.15 0.36
CA SER A 85 -19.66 -16.20 0.19
C SER A 85 -19.76 -15.40 -1.11
N THR A 86 -20.01 -16.10 -2.22
CA THR A 86 -20.10 -15.51 -3.57
C THR A 86 -21.31 -14.58 -3.78
N LYS A 87 -22.32 -14.64 -2.91
CA LYS A 87 -23.57 -13.86 -3.00
C LYS A 87 -23.74 -12.89 -1.83
N PHE A 88 -22.73 -12.72 -0.98
CA PHE A 88 -22.86 -11.91 0.22
C PHE A 88 -23.03 -10.42 -0.09
N ALA A 89 -22.28 -9.88 -1.06
CA ALA A 89 -22.42 -8.49 -1.53
C ALA A 89 -23.85 -8.17 -2.06
N PRO A 90 -24.39 -8.90 -3.05
CA PRO A 90 -25.76 -8.64 -3.54
C PRO A 90 -26.83 -8.95 -2.49
N HIS A 91 -26.52 -9.79 -1.48
CA HIS A 91 -27.38 -9.96 -0.32
C HIS A 91 -27.44 -8.70 0.55
N LEU A 92 -26.29 -8.11 0.92
CA LEU A 92 -26.23 -6.92 1.78
C LEU A 92 -26.96 -5.72 1.17
N GLU A 93 -26.88 -5.54 -0.15
CA GLU A 93 -27.64 -4.50 -0.87
C GLU A 93 -29.14 -4.57 -0.57
N LYS A 94 -29.70 -5.79 -0.61
CA LYS A 94 -31.13 -6.03 -0.33
C LYS A 94 -31.43 -6.05 1.17
N CYS A 95 -30.56 -6.68 1.96
CA CYS A 95 -30.74 -6.92 3.39
C CYS A 95 -30.65 -5.62 4.19
N MET A 96 -29.71 -4.74 3.85
CA MET A 96 -29.53 -3.43 4.48
C MET A 96 -30.38 -2.33 3.82
N GLY A 97 -31.20 -2.67 2.81
CA GLY A 97 -32.06 -1.70 2.12
C GLY A 97 -31.31 -0.61 1.35
N ARG A 98 -30.01 -0.80 1.07
CA ARG A 98 -29.18 0.14 0.27
C ARG A 98 -29.36 -0.05 -1.23
N GLY A 99 -29.98 -1.14 -1.67
CA GLY A 99 -30.47 -1.34 -3.03
C GLY A 99 -31.93 -0.87 -3.15
N GLY A 100 -32.16 0.41 -3.44
CA GLY A 100 -33.48 0.88 -3.86
C GLY A 100 -33.89 0.22 -5.19
N ARG A 101 -35.16 0.02 -5.54
CA ARG A 101 -36.48 0.27 -4.94
C ARG A 101 -37.28 -0.98 -5.29
N ASN A 102 -37.85 -1.69 -4.32
CA ASN A 102 -39.03 -2.58 -4.45
C ASN A 102 -39.31 -3.25 -3.10
N ARG A 103 -39.80 -2.46 -2.13
CA ARG A 103 -40.57 -3.03 -1.00
C ARG A 103 -41.96 -3.42 -1.53
N ALA A 104 -42.06 -4.58 -2.18
CA ALA A 104 -43.30 -5.33 -2.11
C ALA A 104 -43.23 -6.14 -0.82
N LYS A 105 -43.98 -5.71 0.20
CA LYS A 105 -44.20 -6.48 1.43
C LYS A 105 -44.67 -7.88 1.02
N ARG A 106 -43.85 -8.90 1.26
CA ARG A 106 -44.34 -10.26 1.46
C ARG A 106 -43.95 -10.67 2.87
N SER A 107 -44.84 -10.32 3.80
CA SER A 107 -45.11 -11.18 4.95
C SER A 107 -45.61 -12.51 4.42
N ASP A 108 -44.87 -13.59 4.62
CA ASP A 108 -45.50 -14.87 4.90
C ASP A 108 -44.53 -15.74 5.72
N ARG A 109 -45.11 -16.25 6.82
CA ARG A 109 -44.66 -17.19 7.86
C ARG A 109 -43.16 -17.42 8.10
#